data_AF-A0A4Q5A4T4-F1
#
_entry.id   AF-A0A4Q5A4T4-F1
#
_cell.length_a   1.000
_cell.length_b   1.000
_cell.length_c   1.000
_cell.angle_alpha   90.00
_cell.angle_beta   90.00
_cell.angle_gamma   90.00
#
_symmetry.space_group_name_H-M   'P 1'
#
loop_
_entity.id
_entity.type
_entity.pdbx_description
1 polymer ?
#
loop_
_entity_poly.entity_id
_entity_poly.type
_entity_poly.pdbx_seq_one_letter_code
_entity_poly.pdbx_strand_id
1 'polypeptide(L)'
;MKLLKDSGLALSRLAVEELDRMAAYQGESKKSIAEAIGMGRATVSAKLNGHKRITLDEFITMSQAIGVDPVQVLGKALASKEGEAK
;
A
#
# COMPACT_ATOMS: atom_id res chain seq x y z
N MET A 1 -6.26 22.07 -11.23
CA MET A 1 -5.11 21.23 -10.82
C MET A 1 -5.19 20.68 -9.38
N LYS A 2 -5.89 21.35 -8.44
CA LYS A 2 -6.06 20.89 -7.04
C LYS A 2 -6.83 19.56 -6.93
N LEU A 3 -7.97 19.44 -7.63
CA LEU A 3 -8.77 18.20 -7.68
C LEU A 3 -7.97 16.94 -8.11
N LEU A 4 -7.08 17.06 -9.10
CA LEU A 4 -6.27 15.93 -9.57
C LEU A 4 -5.31 15.45 -8.47
N LYS A 5 -4.67 16.38 -7.74
CA LYS A 5 -3.78 16.07 -6.61
C LYS A 5 -4.52 15.39 -5.47
N ASP A 6 -5.71 15.89 -5.13
CA ASP A 6 -6.54 15.36 -4.05
C ASP A 6 -7.04 13.95 -4.39
N SER A 7 -7.43 13.73 -5.66
CA SER A 7 -7.87 12.43 -6.16
C SER A 7 -6.75 11.38 -6.18
N GLY A 8 -5.51 11.79 -6.51
CA GLY A 8 -4.34 10.92 -6.49
C GLY A 8 -3.89 10.58 -5.06
N LEU A 9 -3.96 11.54 -4.14
CA LEU A 9 -3.68 11.31 -2.72
C LEU A 9 -4.65 10.29 -2.10
N ALA A 10 -5.95 10.41 -2.37
CA ALA A 10 -6.95 9.45 -1.90
C ALA A 10 -6.67 8.02 -2.42
N LEU A 11 -6.39 7.87 -3.72
CA LEU A 11 -6.05 6.55 -4.29
C LEU A 11 -4.77 5.97 -3.68
N SER A 12 -3.74 6.80 -3.48
CA SER A 12 -2.48 6.34 -2.88
C SER A 12 -2.67 5.82 -1.45
N ARG A 13 -3.55 6.43 -0.67
CA ARG A 13 -3.87 5.98 0.68
C ARG A 13 -4.60 4.64 0.65
N LEU A 14 -5.65 4.53 -0.18
CA LEU A 14 -6.41 3.29 -0.34
C LEU A 14 -5.53 2.14 -0.83
N ALA A 15 -4.57 2.41 -1.72
CA ALA A 15 -3.62 1.40 -2.18
C ALA A 15 -2.72 0.90 -1.04
N VAL A 16 -2.26 1.78 -0.15
CA VAL A 16 -1.46 1.40 1.02
C VAL A 16 -2.28 0.60 2.03
N GLU A 17 -3.52 0.99 2.27
CA GLU A 17 -4.44 0.26 3.14
C GLU A 17 -4.78 -1.13 2.57
N GLU A 18 -4.97 -1.23 1.25
CA GLU A 18 -5.17 -2.51 0.57
C GLU A 18 -3.93 -3.40 0.67
N LEU A 19 -2.73 -2.82 0.51
CA LEU A 19 -1.47 -3.55 0.67
C LEU A 19 -1.30 -4.12 2.08
N ASP A 20 -1.59 -3.35 3.15
CA ASP A 20 -1.52 -3.84 4.53
C ASP A 20 -2.56 -4.96 4.76
N ARG A 21 -3.74 -4.86 4.15
CA ARG A 21 -4.77 -5.91 4.21
C ARG A 21 -4.33 -7.19 3.51
N MET A 22 -3.73 -7.07 2.33
CA MET A 22 -3.20 -8.23 1.59
C MET A 22 -2.07 -8.91 2.36
N ALA A 23 -1.17 -8.14 2.94
CA ALA A 23 -0.12 -8.69 3.80
C ALA A 23 -0.73 -9.53 4.94
N ALA A 24 -1.76 -9.01 5.61
CA ALA A 24 -2.46 -9.75 6.65
C ALA A 24 -3.10 -11.05 6.14
N TYR A 25 -3.71 -11.04 4.94
CA TYR A 25 -4.27 -12.26 4.34
C TYR A 25 -3.23 -13.31 3.97
N GLN A 26 -2.03 -12.88 3.57
CA GLN A 26 -0.91 -13.77 3.29
C GLN A 26 -0.20 -14.26 4.57
N GLY A 27 -0.64 -13.82 5.75
CA GLY A 27 0.03 -14.13 7.01
C GLY A 27 1.36 -13.39 7.19
N GLU A 28 1.62 -12.37 6.36
CA GLU A 28 2.86 -11.62 6.36
C GLU A 28 2.88 -10.57 7.45
N SER A 29 3.94 -10.60 8.27
CA SER A 29 4.13 -9.61 9.32
C SER A 29 4.90 -8.41 8.81
N LYS A 30 4.68 -7.23 9.42
CA LYS A 30 5.49 -6.02 9.17
C LYS A 30 7.00 -6.24 9.40
N LYS A 31 7.37 -7.24 10.20
CA LYS A 31 8.76 -7.67 10.40
C LYS A 31 9.26 -8.46 9.18
N SER A 32 8.49 -9.44 8.71
CA SER A 32 8.82 -10.24 7.52
C SER A 32 9.02 -9.35 6.29
N ILE A 33 8.07 -8.44 6.04
CA ILE A 33 8.15 -7.47 4.92
C ILE A 33 9.42 -6.63 5.04
N ALA A 34 9.73 -6.15 6.24
CA ALA A 34 10.92 -5.34 6.50
C ALA A 34 12.21 -6.10 6.20
N GLU A 35 12.31 -7.37 6.59
CA GLU A 35 13.43 -8.25 6.29
C GLU A 35 13.55 -8.53 4.79
N ALA A 36 12.43 -8.80 4.12
CA ALA A 36 12.39 -9.10 2.69
C ALA A 36 12.84 -7.92 1.80
N ILE A 37 12.55 -6.68 2.21
CA ILE A 37 12.87 -5.47 1.41
C ILE A 37 14.09 -4.70 1.93
N GLY A 38 14.78 -5.20 2.95
CA GLY A 38 15.95 -4.54 3.54
C GLY A 38 15.65 -3.19 4.21
N MET A 39 14.42 -3.01 4.73
CA MET A 39 13.98 -1.77 5.38
C MET A 39 13.80 -1.96 6.88
N GLY A 40 14.03 -0.93 7.69
CA GLY A 40 13.74 -1.00 9.12
C GLY A 40 12.24 -1.22 9.42
N ARG A 41 11.91 -2.16 10.32
CA ARG A 41 10.53 -2.49 10.73
C ARG A 41 9.69 -1.26 11.13
N ALA A 42 10.28 -0.33 11.89
CA ALA A 42 9.58 0.90 12.29
C ALA A 42 9.22 1.78 11.08
N THR A 43 10.07 1.79 10.05
CA THR A 43 9.82 2.51 8.80
C THR A 43 8.71 1.85 8.00
N VAL A 44 8.73 0.52 7.86
CA VAL A 44 7.64 -0.23 7.21
C VAL A 44 6.31 0.02 7.92
N SER A 45 6.29 -0.04 9.26
CA SER A 45 5.09 0.24 10.04
C SER A 45 4.59 1.67 9.85
N ALA A 46 5.47 2.67 9.88
CA ALA A 46 5.08 4.06 9.68
C ALA A 46 4.52 4.29 8.26
N LYS A 47 5.06 3.59 7.27
CA LYS A 47 4.61 3.64 5.87
C LYS A 47 3.24 3.00 5.68
N LEU A 48 3.04 1.76 6.14
CA LEU A 48 1.78 1.04 6.00
C LEU A 48 0.65 1.66 6.85
N ASN A 49 0.98 2.29 7.98
CA ASN A 49 0.00 3.02 8.79
C ASN A 49 -0.26 4.45 8.27
N GLY A 50 0.33 4.85 7.13
CA GLY A 50 0.11 6.17 6.52
C GLY A 50 0.81 7.36 7.21
N HIS A 51 1.65 7.12 8.22
CA HIS A 51 2.46 8.16 8.88
C HIS A 51 3.65 8.63 8.03
N LYS A 52 4.08 7.80 7.07
CA LYS A 52 5.13 8.13 6.08
C LYS A 52 4.64 7.82 4.68
N ARG A 53 5.04 8.64 3.71
CA ARG A 53 4.78 8.36 2.30
C ARG A 53 5.50 7.08 1.86
N ILE A 54 4.81 6.31 1.03
CA ILE A 54 5.35 5.19 0.27
C ILE A 54 5.60 5.70 -1.15
N THR A 55 6.80 5.44 -1.67
CA THR A 55 7.12 5.67 -3.09
C THR A 55 6.58 4.51 -3.93
N LEU A 56 6.43 4.71 -5.23
CA LEU A 56 5.95 3.66 -6.13
C LEU A 56 6.86 2.42 -6.11
N ASP A 57 8.18 2.63 -6.07
CA ASP A 57 9.18 1.55 -6.01
C ASP A 57 9.05 0.72 -4.72
N GLU A 58 8.91 1.40 -3.57
CA GLU A 58 8.66 0.73 -2.29
C GLU A 58 7.34 -0.04 -2.29
N PHE A 59 6.27 0.51 -2.89
CA PHE A 59 4.98 -0.15 -3.02
C PHE A 59 5.08 -1.44 -3.84
N ILE A 60 5.76 -1.39 -5.00
CA ILE A 60 5.97 -2.54 -5.88
C ILE A 60 6.80 -3.60 -5.13
N THR A 61 7.91 -3.19 -4.52
CA THR A 61 8.81 -4.08 -3.77
C THR A 61 8.09 -4.76 -2.60
N MET A 62 7.29 -4.02 -1.84
CA MET A 62 6.48 -4.57 -0.75
C MET A 62 5.41 -5.55 -1.26
N SER A 63 4.75 -5.25 -2.38
CA SER A 63 3.74 -6.13 -2.99
C SER A 63 4.35 -7.45 -3.42
N GLN A 64 5.51 -7.39 -4.09
CA GLN A 64 6.26 -8.57 -4.51
C GLN A 64 6.77 -9.39 -3.31
N ALA A 65 7.23 -8.72 -2.25
CA ALA A 65 7.69 -9.38 -1.03
C ALA A 65 6.59 -10.21 -0.33
N ILE A 66 5.33 -9.80 -0.45
CA ILE A 66 4.18 -10.56 0.08
C ILE A 66 3.51 -11.47 -0.97
N GLY A 67 4.12 -11.62 -2.16
CA GLY A 67 3.61 -12.50 -3.22
C GLY A 67 2.32 -12.01 -3.89
N VAL A 68 2.10 -10.68 -3.94
CA VAL A 68 0.89 -10.07 -4.52
C VAL A 68 1.25 -9.18 -5.71
N ASP A 69 0.43 -9.23 -6.76
CA ASP A 69 0.56 -8.35 -7.92
C ASP A 69 0.18 -6.90 -7.54
N PRO A 70 1.11 -5.92 -7.64
CA PRO A 70 0.81 -4.52 -7.33
C PRO A 70 -0.33 -3.94 -8.17
N VAL A 71 -0.55 -4.42 -9.40
CA VAL A 71 -1.67 -3.98 -10.25
C VAL A 71 -3.01 -4.40 -9.64
N GLN A 72 -3.07 -5.61 -9.06
CA GLN A 72 -4.26 -6.09 -8.38
C GLN A 72 -4.59 -5.24 -7.14
N VAL A 73 -3.57 -4.86 -6.36
CA VAL A 73 -3.74 -3.99 -5.19
C VAL A 73 -4.30 -2.63 -5.61
N LEU A 74 -3.76 -2.02 -6.66
CA LEU A 74 -4.25 -0.77 -7.21
C LEU A 74 -5.68 -0.88 -7.75
N GLY A 75 -6.00 -1.98 -8.45
CA GLY A 75 -7.35 -2.24 -8.97
C GLY A 75 -8.39 -2.31 -7.86
N LYS A 76 -8.08 -2.97 -6.74
CA LYS A 76 -8.97 -3.04 -5.57
C LYS A 76 -9.12 -1.69 -4.88
N ALA A 77 -8.03 -0.95 -4.72
CA ALA A 77 -8.08 0.40 -4.17
C ALA A 77 -8.93 1.36 -5.03
N LEU A 78 -8.87 1.23 -6.36
CA LEU A 78 -9.69 2.00 -7.28
C LEU A 78 -11.17 1.65 -7.12
N ALA A 79 -11.50 0.35 -7.06
CA ALA A 79 -12.87 -0.10 -6.84
C ALA A 79 -13.44 0.39 -5.50
N SER A 80 -12.64 0.40 -4.43
CA SER A 80 -13.04 0.99 -3.14
C SER A 80 -13.31 2.49 -3.25
N LYS A 81 -12.44 3.24 -3.93
CA LYS A 81 -12.62 4.68 -4.16
C LYS A 81 -13.90 5.00 -4.93
N GLU A 82 -14.25 4.18 -5.92
CA GLU A 82 -15.49 4.32 -6.70
C GLU A 82 -16.74 3.93 -5.89
N GLY A 83 -16.61 2.97 -4.98
CA GLY A 83 -17.67 2.58 -4.04
C GLY A 83 -17.97 3.64 -2.98
N GLU A 84 -16.97 4.40 -2.53
CA GLU A 84 -17.13 5.55 -1.62
C GLU A 84 -17.70 6.80 -2.30
N ALA A 85 -17.65 6.86 -3.63
CA ALA A 85 -18.16 7.99 -4.42
C ALA A 85 -19.65 7.88 -4.80
N LYS A 86 -20.32 6.78 -4.40
CA LYS A 86 -21.76 6.55 -4.56
C LYS A 86 -22.52 6.85 -3.28
#